data_AF-A0ABD0RHC9-F1
#
_entry.id   AF-A0ABD0RHC9-F1
#
_cell.length_a   1.000
_cell.length_b   1.000
_cell.length_c   1.000
_cell.angle_alpha   90.00
_cell.angle_beta   90.00
_cell.angle_gamma   90.00
#
_symmetry.space_group_name_H-M   'P 1'
#
loop_
_entity.id
_entity.type
_entity.pdbx_description
1 polymer ?
#
loop_
_entity_poly.entity_id
_entity_poly.type
_entity_poly.pdbx_seq_one_letter_code
_entity_poly.pdbx_strand_id
1 'polypeptide(L)' 'KHFLDSKTPCVIIAAKSDLHEARQYYSLSPLDFCRKHKLHPPQLFTCNTAEAPSKDIYTKLTTMAMYP' A
#
# COMPACT_ATOMS: atom_id res chain seq x y z
N LYS A 1 0.72 -16.54 -6.14
CA LYS A 1 -0.66 -17.09 -6.12
C LYS A 1 -1.53 -16.36 -5.10
N HIS A 2 -1.07 -16.16 -3.86
CA HIS A 2 -1.88 -15.53 -2.78
C HIS A 2 -2.62 -14.23 -3.17
N PHE A 3 -1.97 -13.26 -3.84
CA PHE A 3 -2.61 -11.97 -4.16
C PHE A 3 -3.47 -11.96 -5.43
N LEU A 4 -3.29 -12.94 -6.33
CA LEU A 4 -3.99 -12.96 -7.62
C LEU A 4 -5.27 -13.82 -7.56
N ASP A 5 -5.27 -14.85 -6.72
CA ASP A 5 -6.34 -15.85 -6.65
C ASP A 5 -7.17 -15.74 -5.36
N SER A 6 -6.79 -14.85 -4.43
CA SER A 6 -7.51 -14.63 -3.17
C SER A 6 -8.67 -13.65 -3.35
N LYS A 7 -9.77 -13.91 -2.64
CA LYS A 7 -10.93 -13.01 -2.56
C LYS A 7 -10.74 -11.88 -1.54
N THR A 8 -9.66 -11.90 -0.76
CA THR A 8 -9.39 -10.86 0.23
C THR A 8 -8.68 -9.68 -0.44
N PRO A 9 -9.28 -8.48 -0.44
CA PRO A 9 -8.64 -7.29 -0.98
C PRO A 9 -7.33 -6.98 -0.27
N CYS A 10 -6.30 -6.61 -1.02
CA CYS A 10 -4.97 -6.33 -0.50
C CYS A 10 -4.47 -4.98 -1.01
N VAL A 11 -3.86 -4.19 -0.12
CA VAL A 11 -3.22 -2.91 -0.46
C VAL A 11 -1.81 -2.89 0.12
N ILE A 12 -0.85 -2.34 -0.64
CA ILE A 12 0.52 -2.13 -0.17
C ILE A 12 0.65 -0.68 0.32
N ILE A 13 1.15 -0.51 1.54
CA ILE A 13 1.41 0.81 2.14
C ILE A 13 2.91 1.01 2.27
N ALA A 14 3.43 2.07 1.65
CA ALA A 14 4.80 2.54 1.81
C ALA A 14 4.83 3.52 3.01
N ALA A 15 4.96 2.94 4.20
CA ALA A 15 4.97 3.68 5.46
C ALA A 15 6.26 4.50 5.65
N LYS A 16 6.19 5.50 6.53
CA LYS A 16 7.29 6.45 6.83
C LYS A 16 7.74 7.21 5.58
N SER A 17 6.79 7.61 4.74
CA SER A 17 7.06 8.34 3.49
C SER A 17 7.65 9.74 3.70
N ASP A 18 7.76 10.21 4.94
CA ASP A 18 8.50 11.41 5.33
C ASP A 18 10.02 11.21 5.31
N LEU A 19 10.48 9.96 5.39
CA LEU A 19 11.90 9.62 5.32
C LEU A 19 12.35 9.40 3.87
N HIS A 20 13.66 9.50 3.65
CA HIS A 20 14.25 9.17 2.36
C HIS A 20 14.01 7.69 2.00
N GLU A 21 13.44 7.43 0.82
CA GLU A 21 13.18 6.07 0.35
C GLU A 21 14.49 5.30 0.17
N ALA A 22 14.62 4.19 0.88
CA ALA A 22 15.76 3.28 0.74
C ALA A 22 15.48 2.22 -0.33
N ARG A 23 16.54 1.80 -1.04
CA ARG A 23 16.45 0.72 -2.02
C ARG A 23 15.92 -0.56 -1.37
N GLN A 24 14.86 -1.11 -1.94
CA GLN A 24 14.34 -2.40 -1.54
C GLN A 24 15.19 -3.52 -2.14
N TYR A 25 15.67 -4.45 -1.30
CA TYR A 25 16.49 -5.59 -1.73
C TYR A 25 15.65 -6.81 -2.14
N TYR A 26 14.39 -6.60 -2.48
CA TYR A 26 13.53 -7.63 -3.04
C TYR A 26 13.76 -7.77 -4.55
N SER A 27 13.46 -8.95 -5.09
CA SER A 27 13.63 -9.26 -6.51
C SER A 27 12.83 -8.37 -7.47
N LEU A 28 11.80 -7.69 -6.98
CA LEU A 28 10.96 -6.74 -7.72
C LEU A 28 10.86 -5.43 -6.94
N SER A 29 10.72 -4.31 -7.66
CA SER A 29 10.32 -3.05 -7.03
C SER A 29 8.90 -3.16 -6.45
N PRO A 30 8.53 -2.36 -5.44
CA PRO A 30 7.16 -2.35 -4.90
C PRO A 30 6.10 -2.08 -5.98
N LEU A 31 6.39 -1.21 -6.95
CA LEU A 31 5.50 -0.91 -8.07
C LEU A 31 5.35 -2.12 -9.02
N ASP A 32 6.46 -2.76 -9.38
CA ASP A 32 6.43 -3.95 -10.23
C ASP A 32 5.73 -5.12 -9.56
N PHE A 33 5.90 -5.28 -8.26
CA PHE A 33 5.17 -6.25 -7.47
C PHE A 33 3.66 -6.00 -7.56
N CYS A 34 3.21 -4.77 -7.32
CA CYS A 34 1.79 -4.43 -7.41
C CYS A 34 1.23 -4.70 -8.82
N ARG A 35 1.96 -4.28 -9.87
CA ARG A 35 1.58 -4.52 -11.26
C ARG A 35 1.47 -6.01 -11.59
N LYS A 36 2.47 -6.80 -11.20
CA LYS A 36 2.49 -8.26 -11.40
C LYS A 36 1.32 -8.96 -10.71
N HIS A 37 0.90 -8.44 -9.55
CA HIS A 37 -0.16 -9.01 -8.73
C HIS A 37 -1.53 -8.33 -8.90
N LYS A 38 -1.69 -7.45 -9.91
CA LYS A 38 -2.93 -6.69 -10.16
C LYS A 38 -3.43 -5.91 -8.94
N LEU A 39 -2.52 -5.43 -8.10
CA LEU A 39 -2.82 -4.60 -6.94
C LEU A 39 -2.75 -3.13 -7.33
N HIS A 40 -3.44 -2.28 -6.56
CA HIS A 40 -3.24 -0.84 -6.63
C HIS A 40 -1.77 -0.47 -6.33
N PRO A 41 -1.23 0.60 -6.94
CA PRO A 41 0.12 1.07 -6.64
C PRO A 41 0.35 1.30 -5.14
N PRO A 42 1.59 1.17 -4.64
CA PRO A 42 1.91 1.42 -3.24
C PRO A 42 1.40 2.79 -2.79
N GLN A 43 0.68 2.83 -1.67
CA GLN A 43 0.17 4.08 -1.10
C GLN A 43 1.19 4.64 -0.12
N LEU A 44 1.67 5.85 -0.37
CA LEU A 44 2.55 6.55 0.56
C LEU A 44 1.76 6.92 1.83
N PHE A 45 2.36 6.70 2.99
CA PHE A 45 1.77 7.08 4.25
C PHE A 45 2.85 7.46 5.26
N THR A 46 2.57 8.50 6.04
CA THR A 46 3.33 8.81 7.25
C THR A 46 2.38 9.26 8.36
N CYS A 47 2.70 8.88 9.59
CA CYS A 47 2.08 9.44 10.79
C CYS A 47 2.93 10.54 11.43
N ASN A 48 4.11 10.84 10.86
CA ASN A 48 5.01 11.90 11.33
C ASN A 48 4.60 13.24 10.69
N THR A 49 3.48 13.78 11.13
CA THR A 49 2.90 15.05 10.66
C THR A 49 2.78 16.03 11.81
N ALA A 50 2.82 17.34 11.53
CA ALA A 50 2.64 18.37 12.56
C ALA A 50 1.24 18.34 13.20
N GLU A 51 0.23 17.93 12.42
CA GLU A 51 -1.14 17.73 12.86
C GLU A 51 -1.54 16.25 12.80
N ALA A 52 -2.84 15.95 12.91
CA ALA A 52 -3.36 14.61 12.76
C ALA A 52 -2.98 14.00 11.38
N PRO A 53 -2.51 12.74 11.34
CA PRO A 53 -2.20 12.06 10.09
C PRO A 53 -3.42 11.93 9.16
N SER A 54 -3.16 11.88 7.85
CA SER A 54 -4.22 11.60 6.87
C SER A 54 -4.93 10.28 7.19
N LYS A 55 -6.25 10.28 7.02
CA LYS A 55 -7.09 9.09 7.20
C LYS A 55 -7.37 8.34 5.90
N ASP A 56 -6.78 8.76 4.78
CA ASP A 56 -7.11 8.22 3.45
C ASP A 56 -6.87 6.71 3.35
N ILE A 57 -5.81 6.21 3.99
CA ILE A 57 -5.53 4.77 4.01
C ILE A 57 -6.62 3.97 4.73
N TYR A 58 -7.26 4.54 5.76
CA TYR A 58 -8.33 3.88 6.50
C TYR A 58 -9.61 3.86 5.68
N THR A 59 -9.98 5.01 5.09
CA THR A 59 -11.12 5.08 4.17
C THR A 59 -10.96 4.09 3.02
N LYS A 60 -9.77 4.03 2.41
CA LYS A 60 -9.47 3.09 1.32
C LYS A 60 -9.59 1.63 1.76
N LEU A 61 -9.03 1.27 2.92
CA LEU A 61 -9.15 -0.08 3.48
C LEU A 61 -10.62 -0.45 3.72
N THR A 62 -11.39 0.46 4.32
CA THR A 62 -12.83 0.25 4.55
C THR A 62 -13.58 0.07 3.23
N THR A 63 -13.35 0.94 2.24
CA THR A 63 -14.00 0.82 0.92
C THR A 63 -13.66 -0.50 0.25
N MET A 64 -12.39 -0.91 0.26
CA MET A 64 -11.97 -2.20 -0.32
C MET A 64 -12.63 -3.39 0.41
N ALA A 65 -12.73 -3.34 1.73
CA ALA A 65 -13.38 -4.40 2.51
C ALA A 65 -14.89 -4.48 2.28
N MET A 66 -15.56 -3.33 2.09
CA MET A 66 -17.00 -3.27 1.83
C MET A 66 -17.36 -3.62 0.39
N TYR A 67 -16.45 -3.38 -0.56
CA TYR A 67 -16.64 -3.60 -2.00
C TYR A 67 -15.43 -4.35 -2.62
N PRO A 68 -15.29 -5.66 -2.31
CA PRO A 68 -14.13 -6.47 -2.71
C PRO A 68 -14.09 -6.86 -4.19
#